data_AF-A0A951JBB5-F1
#
_entry.id   AF-A0A951JBB5-F1
#
_cell.length_a   1.000
_cell.length_b   1.000
_cell.length_c   1.000
_cell.angle_alpha   90.00
_cell.angle_beta   90.00
_cell.angle_gamma   90.00
#
_symmetry.space_group_name_H-M   'P 1'
#
loop_
_entity.id
_entity.type
_entity.pdbx_description
1 polymer ?
#
loop_
_entity_poly.entity_id
_entity_poly.type
_entity_poly.pdbx_seq_one_letter_code
_entity_poly.pdbx_strand_id
1 'polypeptide(L)'
;MSRNAALSDTAQAYVERRRARICAGLQRPAQVVAADAEPLPVDRLQFIRREAEELYWNELAWEELTDEEVIPGGHLTEMVFPGFLAFVEGLLVDRVPADALAPARPHPDAVEEILVFLAERLAEATAEQDAGADSRKLVWARQMTARLIDLVLYRLYRLTPAEQERLEAAA
;
A
#
# COMPACT_ATOMS: atom_id res chain seq x y z
N MET A 1 19.60 15.63 -14.03
CA MET A 1 18.90 14.49 -13.41
C MET A 1 17.78 14.08 -14.35
N SER A 2 17.67 12.79 -14.69
CA SER A 2 16.63 12.29 -15.59
C SER A 2 15.26 12.30 -14.87
N ARG A 3 14.16 12.51 -15.61
CA ARG A 3 12.78 12.54 -15.08
C ARG A 3 12.43 11.33 -14.20
N ASN A 4 12.96 10.15 -14.54
CA ASN A 4 12.77 8.92 -13.76
C ASN A 4 13.40 8.97 -12.36
N ALA A 5 14.57 9.61 -12.20
CA ALA A 5 15.22 9.71 -10.89
C ALA A 5 14.42 10.63 -9.95
N ALA A 6 13.93 11.77 -10.46
CA ALA A 6 13.12 12.69 -9.66
C ALA A 6 11.77 12.08 -9.23
N LEU A 7 11.14 11.28 -10.11
CA LEU A 7 9.93 10.54 -9.77
C LEU A 7 10.18 9.48 -8.69
N SER A 8 11.29 8.73 -8.81
CA SER A 8 11.70 7.75 -7.79
C SER A 8 11.96 8.42 -6.43
N ASP A 9 12.69 9.54 -6.40
CA ASP A 9 12.95 10.29 -5.17
C ASP A 9 11.65 10.79 -4.53
N THR A 10 10.71 11.25 -5.35
CA THR A 10 9.39 11.72 -4.91
C THR A 10 8.55 10.57 -4.35
N ALA A 11 8.53 9.42 -5.03
CA ALA A 11 7.85 8.21 -4.57
C ALA A 11 8.38 7.79 -3.19
N GLN A 12 9.70 7.70 -3.04
CA GLN A 12 10.30 7.34 -1.77
C GLN A 12 9.93 8.35 -0.66
N ALA A 13 9.96 9.65 -0.96
CA ALA A 13 9.55 10.68 -0.01
C ALA A 13 8.09 10.55 0.45
N TYR A 14 7.17 10.08 -0.41
CA TYR A 14 5.78 9.83 -0.02
C TYR A 14 5.64 8.70 1.00
N VAL A 15 6.39 7.61 0.83
CA VAL A 15 6.36 6.49 1.78
C VAL A 15 6.99 6.91 3.09
N GLU A 16 8.17 7.54 3.06
CA GLU A 16 8.89 7.97 4.26
C GLU A 16 8.08 8.97 5.09
N ARG A 17 7.40 9.92 4.44
CA ARG A 17 6.51 10.86 5.15
C ARG A 17 5.38 10.13 5.87
N ARG A 18 4.79 9.10 5.27
CA ARG A 18 3.73 8.30 5.90
C ARG A 18 4.26 7.44 7.03
N ARG A 19 5.43 6.81 6.85
CA ARG A 19 6.13 6.08 7.92
C ARG A 19 6.39 6.99 9.11
N ALA A 20 6.96 8.18 8.88
CA ALA A 20 7.22 9.16 9.93
C ALA A 20 5.94 9.56 10.68
N ARG A 21 4.84 9.81 9.96
CA ARG A 21 3.53 10.10 10.56
C ARG A 21 3.04 8.95 11.44
N ILE A 22 3.09 7.71 10.93
CA ILE A 22 2.68 6.52 11.68
C ILE A 22 3.53 6.37 12.93
N CYS A 23 4.86 6.38 12.79
CA CYS A 23 5.80 6.27 13.90
C CYS A 23 5.57 7.34 14.98
N ALA A 24 5.27 8.59 14.59
CA ALA A 24 4.99 9.67 15.53
C ALA A 24 3.66 9.51 16.27
N GLY A 25 2.65 8.90 15.65
CA GLY A 25 1.34 8.64 16.27
C GLY A 25 1.28 7.34 17.07
N LEU A 26 2.24 6.44 16.89
CA LEU A 26 2.33 5.21 17.69
C LEU A 26 2.89 5.51 19.09
N GLN A 27 2.23 4.97 20.10
CA GLN A 27 2.70 5.01 21.50
C GLN A 27 3.69 3.88 21.83
N ARG A 28 4.22 3.23 20.79
CA ARG A 28 5.18 2.13 20.84
C ARG A 28 6.15 2.28 19.66
N PRO A 29 7.32 1.63 19.70
CA PRO A 29 8.15 1.52 18.51
C PRO A 29 7.37 0.87 17.36
N ALA A 30 7.48 1.45 16.17
CA ALA A 30 7.01 0.80 14.95
C ALA A 30 7.89 -0.44 14.69
N GLN A 31 7.25 -1.59 14.51
CA GLN A 31 7.94 -2.86 14.27
C GLN A 31 7.38 -3.46 12.99
N VAL A 32 8.25 -3.69 12.02
CA VAL A 32 7.92 -4.40 10.79
C VAL A 32 7.65 -5.87 11.14
N VAL A 33 6.59 -6.43 10.55
CA VAL A 33 6.30 -7.87 10.66
C VAL A 33 7.50 -8.68 10.20
N ALA A 34 7.97 -9.60 11.05
CA ALA A 34 9.05 -10.52 10.74
C ALA A 34 10.25 -9.82 10.08
N ALA A 35 10.72 -8.73 10.69
CA ALA A 35 11.81 -7.91 10.16
C ALA A 35 13.13 -8.70 9.92
N ASP A 36 13.26 -9.88 10.52
CA ASP A 36 14.36 -10.82 10.40
C ASP A 36 14.09 -11.97 9.39
N ALA A 37 12.98 -11.92 8.65
CA ALA A 37 12.67 -12.90 7.62
C ALA A 37 13.74 -12.90 6.51
N GLU A 38 14.01 -14.09 5.97
CA GLU A 38 14.93 -14.25 4.85
C GLU A 38 14.35 -13.58 3.60
N PRO A 39 15.08 -12.65 2.96
CA PRO A 39 14.61 -11.99 1.75
C PRO A 39 14.40 -12.97 0.60
N LEU A 40 13.39 -12.70 -0.22
CA LEU A 40 13.16 -13.43 -1.46
C LEU A 40 14.24 -13.11 -2.49
N PRO A 41 14.56 -14.09 -3.39
CA PRO A 41 15.34 -13.81 -4.57
C PRO A 41 14.70 -12.70 -5.41
N VAL A 42 15.53 -11.86 -6.04
CA VAL A 42 15.09 -10.70 -6.84
C VAL A 42 14.02 -11.08 -7.88
N ASP A 43 14.19 -12.19 -8.60
CA ASP A 43 13.22 -12.64 -9.60
C ASP A 43 11.85 -12.96 -9.00
N ARG A 44 11.81 -13.43 -7.74
CA ARG A 44 10.57 -13.67 -7.00
C ARG A 44 9.94 -12.39 -6.48
N LEU A 45 10.74 -11.42 -6.02
CA LEU A 45 10.24 -10.09 -5.68
C LEU A 45 9.60 -9.42 -6.89
N GLN A 46 10.27 -9.44 -8.05
CA GLN A 46 9.72 -8.89 -9.28
C GLN A 46 8.44 -9.60 -9.72
N PHE A 47 8.37 -10.92 -9.57
CA PHE A 47 7.14 -11.67 -9.84
C PHE A 47 6.01 -11.21 -8.93
N ILE A 48 6.22 -11.16 -7.62
CA ILE A 48 5.20 -10.75 -6.64
C ILE A 48 4.76 -9.30 -6.86
N ARG A 49 5.71 -8.39 -7.14
CA ARG A 49 5.41 -7.00 -7.49
C ARG A 49 4.47 -6.95 -8.69
N ARG A 50 4.75 -7.69 -9.78
CA ARG A 50 3.87 -7.73 -10.96
C ARG A 50 2.46 -8.25 -10.63
N GLU A 51 2.34 -9.29 -9.81
CA GLU A 51 1.01 -9.78 -9.38
C GLU A 51 0.24 -8.70 -8.62
N ALA A 52 0.90 -7.95 -7.73
CA ALA A 52 0.28 -6.83 -7.02
C ALA A 52 -0.11 -5.69 -7.98
N GLU A 53 0.71 -5.40 -8.98
CA GLU A 53 0.39 -4.41 -10.03
C GLU A 53 -0.87 -4.81 -10.80
N GLU A 54 -0.97 -6.07 -11.22
CA GLU A 54 -2.13 -6.58 -11.93
C GLU A 54 -3.40 -6.50 -11.07
N LEU A 55 -3.34 -6.90 -9.79
CA LEU A 55 -4.46 -6.76 -8.86
C LEU A 55 -4.89 -5.30 -8.72
N TYR A 56 -3.93 -4.39 -8.49
CA TYR A 56 -4.21 -2.96 -8.34
C TYR A 56 -4.93 -2.40 -9.58
N TRP A 57 -4.45 -2.71 -10.79
CA TRP A 57 -5.08 -2.20 -12.01
C TRP A 57 -6.44 -2.82 -12.26
N ASN A 58 -6.62 -4.11 -11.98
CA ASN A 58 -7.90 -4.79 -12.14
C ASN A 58 -8.97 -4.19 -11.22
N GLU A 59 -8.64 -3.97 -9.95
CA GLU A 59 -9.56 -3.40 -8.96
C GLU A 59 -9.88 -1.93 -9.26
N LEU A 60 -8.87 -1.14 -9.63
CA LEU A 60 -9.09 0.25 -10.03
C LEU A 60 -9.97 0.36 -11.29
N ALA A 61 -9.76 -0.51 -12.28
CA ALA A 61 -10.57 -0.54 -13.50
C ALA A 61 -12.01 -1.01 -13.22
N TRP A 62 -12.20 -1.95 -12.29
CA TRP A 62 -13.53 -2.37 -11.86
C TRP A 62 -14.29 -1.21 -11.24
N GLU A 63 -13.70 -0.51 -10.28
CA GLU A 63 -14.34 0.63 -9.62
C GLU A 63 -14.65 1.78 -10.60
N GLU A 64 -13.76 2.03 -11.56
CA GLU A 64 -14.02 3.03 -12.61
C GLU A 64 -15.27 2.70 -13.45
N LEU A 65 -15.54 1.41 -13.67
CA LEU A 65 -16.69 0.95 -14.45
C LEU A 65 -17.99 0.95 -13.64
N THR A 66 -17.93 0.65 -12.35
CA THR A 66 -19.12 0.40 -11.53
C THR A 66 -19.53 1.58 -10.67
N ASP A 67 -18.59 2.42 -10.22
CA ASP A 67 -18.81 3.50 -9.22
C ASP A 67 -19.56 2.97 -7.96
N GLU A 68 -19.43 1.67 -7.69
CA GLU A 68 -20.25 0.95 -6.70
C GLU A 68 -19.87 1.31 -5.26
N GLU A 69 -18.60 1.64 -5.02
CA GLU A 69 -18.08 1.88 -3.67
C GLU A 69 -18.00 3.37 -3.28
N VAL A 70 -18.71 4.22 -4.04
CA VAL A 70 -18.94 5.62 -3.69
C VAL A 70 -19.92 5.70 -2.52
N ILE A 71 -19.44 6.18 -1.37
CA ILE A 71 -20.28 6.53 -0.23
C ILE A 71 -20.31 8.05 0.00
N PRO A 72 -21.28 8.57 0.78
CA PRO A 72 -21.23 9.96 1.24
C PRO A 72 -19.95 10.21 2.04
N GLY A 73 -18.97 10.88 1.42
CA GLY A 73 -17.64 11.13 1.99
C GLY A 73 -16.45 10.66 1.15
N GLY A 74 -16.66 9.88 0.08
CA GLY A 74 -15.60 9.40 -0.83
C GLY A 74 -15.72 7.89 -1.11
N HIS A 75 -14.72 7.30 -1.77
CA HIS A 75 -14.63 5.84 -1.95
C HIS A 75 -14.07 5.18 -0.70
N LEU A 76 -14.63 4.04 -0.30
CA LEU A 76 -14.01 3.17 0.70
C LEU A 76 -12.90 2.35 0.04
N THR A 77 -11.66 2.85 0.06
CA THR A 77 -10.50 2.17 -0.57
C THR A 77 -10.34 0.71 -0.13
N GLU A 78 -10.73 0.37 1.10
CA GLU A 78 -10.69 -1.01 1.61
C GLU A 78 -11.67 -1.95 0.88
N MET A 79 -12.79 -1.42 0.39
CA MET A 79 -13.81 -2.16 -0.37
C MET A 79 -13.52 -2.17 -1.87
N VAL A 80 -12.80 -1.16 -2.36
CA VAL A 80 -12.31 -1.13 -3.75
C VAL A 80 -11.15 -2.13 -3.95
N PHE A 81 -10.27 -2.28 -2.96
CA PHE A 81 -9.05 -3.10 -3.08
C PHE A 81 -9.04 -4.38 -2.18
N PRO A 82 -10.12 -5.18 -2.10
CA PRO A 82 -10.20 -6.27 -1.14
C PRO A 82 -9.22 -7.41 -1.49
N GLY A 83 -9.06 -7.73 -2.77
CA GLY A 83 -8.14 -8.74 -3.26
C GLY A 83 -6.68 -8.33 -3.10
N PHE A 84 -6.35 -7.07 -3.43
CA PHE A 84 -5.01 -6.55 -3.20
C PHE A 84 -4.64 -6.55 -1.70
N LEU A 85 -5.54 -6.12 -0.82
CA LEU A 85 -5.28 -6.13 0.63
C LEU A 85 -5.15 -7.55 1.18
N ALA A 86 -5.98 -8.49 0.74
CA ALA A 86 -5.84 -9.90 1.09
C ALA A 86 -4.51 -10.50 0.60
N PHE A 87 -4.05 -10.11 -0.59
CA PHE A 87 -2.74 -10.51 -1.12
C PHE A 87 -1.60 -10.01 -0.23
N VAL A 88 -1.62 -8.74 0.16
CA VAL A 88 -0.63 -8.15 1.08
C VAL A 88 -0.67 -8.83 2.45
N GLU A 89 -1.85 -9.14 2.99
CA GLU A 89 -1.99 -9.88 4.25
C GLU A 89 -1.38 -11.28 4.15
N GLY A 90 -1.60 -11.98 3.02
CA GLY A 90 -1.01 -13.29 2.75
C GLY A 90 0.52 -13.28 2.77
N LEU A 91 1.15 -12.19 2.30
CA LEU A 91 2.60 -12.01 2.35
C LEU A 91 3.12 -11.77 3.79
N LEU A 92 2.27 -11.41 4.75
CA LEU A 92 2.69 -11.06 6.12
C LEU A 92 2.28 -12.10 7.17
N VAL A 93 1.85 -13.28 6.74
CA VAL A 93 1.49 -14.39 7.62
C VAL A 93 2.75 -14.93 8.31
N ASP A 94 2.86 -14.69 9.62
CA ASP A 94 3.98 -15.16 10.47
C ASP A 94 3.55 -16.25 11.47
N ARG A 95 2.27 -16.61 11.48
CA ARG A 95 1.68 -17.63 12.35
C ARG A 95 0.73 -18.48 11.54
N VAL A 96 0.86 -19.79 11.72
CA VAL A 96 -0.03 -20.80 11.13
C VAL A 96 -0.49 -21.76 12.23
N PRO A 97 -1.65 -22.43 12.06
CA PRO A 97 -2.08 -23.49 12.95
C PRO A 97 -1.04 -24.61 13.11
N ALA A 98 -1.08 -25.33 14.23
CA ALA A 98 -0.11 -26.38 14.53
C ALA A 98 -0.15 -27.58 13.55
N ASP A 99 -1.28 -27.77 12.88
CA ASP A 99 -1.52 -28.81 11.87
C ASP A 99 -1.28 -28.32 10.43
N ALA A 100 -0.73 -27.11 10.24
CA ALA A 100 -0.42 -26.58 8.93
C ALA A 100 0.64 -27.43 8.20
N LEU A 101 0.40 -27.70 6.92
CA LEU A 101 1.30 -28.50 6.06
C LEU A 101 2.62 -27.79 5.73
N ALA A 102 2.70 -26.48 5.96
CA ALA A 102 3.89 -25.67 5.74
C ALA A 102 4.02 -24.61 6.85
N PRO A 103 5.25 -24.23 7.23
CA PRO A 103 5.47 -23.15 8.19
C PRO A 103 5.03 -21.81 7.61
N ALA A 104 4.73 -20.86 8.49
CA ALA A 104 4.56 -19.47 8.10
C ALA A 104 5.86 -18.93 7.48
N ARG A 105 5.74 -18.22 6.35
CA ARG A 105 6.86 -17.59 5.64
C ARG A 105 6.46 -16.17 5.25
N PRO A 106 6.62 -15.20 6.17
CA PRO A 106 6.35 -13.81 5.88
C PRO A 106 7.42 -13.25 4.94
N HIS A 107 7.01 -12.35 4.06
CA HIS A 107 7.80 -11.69 3.03
C HIS A 107 7.58 -10.16 3.10
N PRO A 108 8.04 -9.50 4.18
CA PRO A 108 7.89 -8.05 4.34
C PRO A 108 8.66 -7.28 3.26
N ASP A 109 9.74 -7.84 2.73
CA ASP A 109 10.51 -7.31 1.59
C ASP A 109 9.67 -7.21 0.31
N ALA A 110 8.81 -8.20 0.03
CA ALA A 110 7.85 -8.11 -1.06
C ALA A 110 6.82 -6.99 -0.84
N VAL A 111 6.39 -6.77 0.40
CA VAL A 111 5.48 -5.67 0.75
C VAL A 111 6.16 -4.31 0.59
N GLU A 112 7.46 -4.21 0.89
CA GLU A 112 8.26 -3.01 0.61
C GLU A 112 8.29 -2.68 -0.89
N GLU A 113 8.52 -3.68 -1.75
CA GLU A 113 8.47 -3.49 -3.22
C GLU A 113 7.08 -3.04 -3.71
N ILE A 114 6.02 -3.55 -3.09
CA ILE A 114 4.64 -3.11 -3.36
C ILE A 114 4.44 -1.65 -2.93
N LEU A 115 4.97 -1.23 -1.78
CA LEU A 115 4.91 0.16 -1.33
C LEU A 115 5.64 1.11 -2.28
N VAL A 116 6.79 0.68 -2.83
CA VAL A 116 7.51 1.43 -3.87
C VAL A 116 6.62 1.62 -5.09
N PHE A 117 6.02 0.55 -5.61
CA PHE A 117 5.09 0.64 -6.74
C PHE A 117 3.91 1.60 -6.48
N LEU A 118 3.23 1.48 -5.34
CA LEU A 118 2.11 2.37 -5.01
C LEU A 118 2.56 3.83 -4.92
N ALA A 119 3.76 4.07 -4.41
CA ALA A 119 4.31 5.40 -4.31
C ALA A 119 4.72 6.01 -5.66
N GLU A 120 5.22 5.18 -6.59
CA GLU A 120 5.44 5.58 -7.99
C GLU A 120 4.13 6.03 -8.63
N ARG A 121 3.05 5.25 -8.46
CA ARG A 121 1.70 5.61 -8.96
C ARG A 121 1.19 6.91 -8.36
N LEU A 122 1.37 7.11 -7.06
CA LEU A 122 0.98 8.36 -6.41
C LEU A 122 1.79 9.56 -6.92
N ALA A 123 3.09 9.38 -7.15
CA ALA A 123 3.96 10.43 -7.66
C ALA A 123 3.60 10.83 -9.09
N GLU A 124 3.34 9.85 -9.96
CA GLU A 124 2.85 10.07 -11.31
C GLU A 124 1.50 10.81 -11.31
N ALA A 125 0.53 10.32 -10.55
CA ALA A 125 -0.79 10.93 -10.48
C ALA A 125 -0.74 12.37 -9.93
N THR A 126 0.16 12.63 -8.97
CA THR A 126 0.37 13.99 -8.45
C THR A 126 1.03 14.90 -9.47
N ALA A 127 2.05 14.42 -10.19
CA ALA A 127 2.72 15.19 -11.22
C ALA A 127 1.79 15.54 -12.39
N GLU A 128 0.90 14.63 -12.79
CA GLU A 128 -0.15 14.91 -13.77
C GLU A 128 -1.12 15.98 -13.30
N GLN A 129 -1.55 15.91 -12.03
CA GLN A 129 -2.45 16.89 -11.45
C GLN A 129 -1.79 18.27 -11.34
N ASP A 130 -0.53 18.32 -10.92
CA ASP A 130 0.27 19.56 -10.86
C ASP A 130 0.51 20.16 -12.26
N ALA A 131 0.53 19.32 -13.31
CA ALA A 131 0.56 19.77 -14.70
C ALA A 131 -0.80 20.25 -15.23
N GLY A 132 -1.85 20.26 -14.40
CA GLY A 132 -3.17 20.79 -14.71
C GLY A 132 -4.17 19.74 -15.22
N ALA A 133 -3.83 18.45 -15.19
CA ALA A 133 -4.83 17.41 -15.44
C ALA A 133 -5.79 17.34 -14.25
N ASP A 134 -7.08 17.53 -14.51
CA ASP A 134 -8.11 17.52 -13.45
C ASP A 134 -9.31 16.69 -13.91
N SER A 135 -9.07 15.39 -14.07
CA SER A 135 -10.15 14.43 -14.31
C SER A 135 -10.57 13.79 -12.99
N ARG A 136 -11.88 13.55 -12.83
CA ARG A 136 -12.44 12.81 -11.68
C ARG A 136 -11.68 11.49 -11.44
N LYS A 137 -11.38 10.77 -12.53
CA LYS A 137 -10.57 9.55 -12.54
C LYS A 137 -9.19 9.74 -11.91
N LEU A 138 -8.45 10.76 -12.33
CA LEU A 138 -7.10 11.03 -11.81
C LEU A 138 -7.14 11.37 -10.32
N VAL A 139 -8.07 12.25 -9.92
CA VAL A 139 -8.24 12.65 -8.52
C VAL A 139 -8.55 11.43 -7.65
N TRP A 140 -9.41 10.55 -8.11
CA TRP A 140 -9.78 9.32 -7.40
C TRP A 140 -8.67 8.30 -7.33
N ALA A 141 -8.02 7.99 -8.45
CA ALA A 141 -6.88 7.07 -8.46
C ALA A 141 -5.80 7.57 -7.49
N ARG A 142 -5.52 8.88 -7.48
CA ARG A 142 -4.58 9.51 -6.54
C ARG A 142 -5.01 9.34 -5.08
N GLN A 143 -6.27 9.64 -4.75
CA GLN A 143 -6.81 9.52 -3.39
C GLN A 143 -6.81 8.06 -2.89
N MET A 144 -7.29 7.13 -3.71
CA MET A 144 -7.34 5.71 -3.36
C MET A 144 -5.94 5.13 -3.22
N THR A 145 -5.01 5.44 -4.13
CA THR A 145 -3.61 5.01 -4.00
C THR A 145 -2.98 5.56 -2.72
N ALA A 146 -3.25 6.84 -2.42
CA ALA A 146 -2.75 7.47 -1.21
C ALA A 146 -3.24 6.77 0.07
N ARG A 147 -4.51 6.36 0.12
CA ARG A 147 -5.08 5.57 1.22
C ARG A 147 -4.57 4.13 1.22
N LEU A 148 -4.41 3.51 0.06
CA LEU A 148 -3.92 2.14 -0.07
C LEU A 148 -2.51 1.99 0.51
N ILE A 149 -1.62 2.97 0.31
CA ILE A 149 -0.30 3.00 0.95
C ILE A 149 -0.44 2.97 2.48
N ASP A 150 -1.36 3.74 3.06
CA ASP A 150 -1.59 3.74 4.50
C ASP A 150 -2.07 2.36 4.98
N LEU A 151 -3.02 1.75 4.27
CA LEU A 151 -3.56 0.42 4.58
C LEU A 151 -2.51 -0.69 4.52
N VAL A 152 -1.56 -0.60 3.58
CA VAL A 152 -0.42 -1.52 3.48
C VAL A 152 0.54 -1.29 4.64
N LEU A 153 0.87 -0.03 4.96
CA LEU A 153 1.72 0.29 6.11
C LEU A 153 1.10 -0.15 7.45
N TYR A 154 -0.23 -0.05 7.59
CA TYR A 154 -0.95 -0.51 8.78
C TYR A 154 -0.77 -2.01 8.98
N ARG A 155 -0.82 -2.80 7.89
CA ARG A 155 -0.57 -4.24 7.91
C ARG A 155 0.89 -4.55 8.19
N LEU A 156 1.82 -3.86 7.53
CA LEU A 156 3.26 -4.03 7.70
C LEU A 156 3.73 -3.74 9.13
N TYR A 157 3.08 -2.82 9.84
CA TYR A 157 3.38 -2.47 11.23
C TYR A 157 2.42 -3.08 12.27
N ARG A 158 1.47 -3.90 11.83
CA ARG A 158 0.41 -4.52 12.64
C ARG A 158 -0.31 -3.54 13.55
N LEU A 159 -0.82 -2.47 12.95
CA LEU A 159 -1.62 -1.52 13.70
C LEU A 159 -2.94 -2.16 14.13
N THR A 160 -3.22 -2.07 15.41
CA THR A 160 -4.53 -2.41 15.98
C THR A 160 -5.60 -1.42 15.52
N PRO A 161 -6.90 -1.79 15.53
CA PRO A 161 -7.98 -0.87 15.17
C PRO A 161 -7.91 0.46 15.94
N ALA A 162 -7.64 0.40 17.25
CA ALA A 162 -7.48 1.60 18.07
C ALA A 162 -6.27 2.48 17.68
N GLU A 163 -5.18 1.89 17.18
CA GLU A 163 -4.05 2.66 16.63
C GLU A 163 -4.41 3.32 15.30
N GLN A 164 -5.16 2.63 14.43
CA GLN A 164 -5.63 3.16 13.15
C GLN A 164 -6.57 4.35 13.37
N GLU A 165 -7.58 4.19 14.23
CA GLU A 165 -8.53 5.26 14.59
C GLU A 165 -7.82 6.52 15.12
N ARG A 166 -6.80 6.36 15.96
CA ARG A 166 -6.03 7.51 16.47
C ARG A 166 -5.24 8.23 15.38
N LEU A 167 -4.66 7.49 14.44
CA LEU A 167 -3.92 8.08 13.32
C LEU A 167 -4.86 8.80 12.35
N GLU A 168 -6.05 8.25 12.14
CA GLU A 168 -7.08 8.85 11.28
C GLU A 168 -7.70 10.11 11.90
N ALA A 169 -7.92 10.12 13.22
CA ALA A 169 -8.39 11.31 13.93
C ALA A 169 -7.38 12.48 13.93
N ALA A 170 -6.10 12.20 13.63
CA ALA A 170 -5.03 13.19 13.58
C ALA A 170 -4.67 13.64 12.15
N ALA A 171 -5.32 13.09 11.12
CA ALA A 171 -5.08 13.37 9.69
C ALA A 171 -6.00 14.48 9.16
#